data_AF-A0A1H1JCC4-F1
#
_entry.id   AF-A0A1H1JCC4-F1
#
_cell.length_a   1.000
_cell.length_b   1.000
_cell.length_c   1.000
_cell.angle_alpha   90.00
_cell.angle_beta   90.00
_cell.angle_gamma   90.00
#
_symmetry.space_group_name_H-M   'P 1'
#
loop_
_entity.id
_entity.type
_entity.pdbx_description
1 polymer ?
#
loop_
_entity_poly.entity_id
_entity_poly.type
_entity_poly.pdbx_seq_one_letter_code
_entity_poly.pdbx_strand_id
1 'polypeptide(L)'
;MSIHSGNGAAYSLSNYSVAKYVGNAGFSSGVQSKHNLTDPDGTSKKESEGSTLKPISGTAIDARAELTSRYGDLDTSSSKYHDDIEGFRNDIFDDLNFDRQTLHAISSNETGYFSKEEIKAAKLVMEEQLDSVLKGDNPDAVPIAENYLNLLQFLDEKSSAEEKKSFVWAEHKAEAQANYKRLSGGKASEFNSDDPVVTLLTQAYEELFEEQKNNPKAELESTSQYNSALYQWERNNNSYEEYKSPFPW
;
A
#
# COMPACT_ATOMS: atom_id res chain seq x y z
N MET A 1 -30.06 -3.32 -43.97
CA MET A 1 -29.51 -4.46 -43.21
C MET A 1 -28.06 -4.62 -43.58
N SER A 2 -27.16 -4.37 -42.64
CA SER A 2 -25.85 -5.03 -42.49
C SER A 2 -25.12 -4.41 -41.30
N ILE A 3 -25.28 -5.12 -40.19
CA ILE A 3 -24.50 -5.17 -38.96
C ILE A 3 -23.02 -4.78 -39.14
N HIS A 4 -22.60 -3.74 -38.42
CA HIS A 4 -21.19 -3.48 -38.14
C HIS A 4 -20.89 -4.04 -36.75
N SER A 5 -20.14 -5.14 -36.69
CA SER A 5 -19.58 -5.71 -35.48
C SER A 5 -18.36 -4.88 -35.07
N GLY A 6 -18.53 -4.00 -34.08
CA GLY A 6 -17.43 -3.30 -33.43
C GLY A 6 -16.75 -4.21 -32.42
N ASN A 7 -15.57 -4.73 -32.77
CA ASN A 7 -14.67 -5.38 -31.81
C ASN A 7 -13.96 -4.28 -31.01
N GLY A 8 -14.51 -3.94 -29.84
CA GLY A 8 -13.84 -3.11 -28.84
C GLY A 8 -12.91 -3.96 -28.01
N ALA A 9 -11.64 -4.02 -28.38
CA ALA A 9 -10.58 -4.48 -27.51
C ALA A 9 -10.29 -3.36 -26.50
N ALA A 10 -10.72 -3.53 -25.25
CA ALA A 10 -10.58 -2.54 -24.20
C ALA A 10 -9.54 -3.00 -23.16
N TYR A 11 -8.34 -2.42 -23.31
CA TYR A 11 -7.43 -1.92 -22.29
C TYR A 11 -6.95 -2.88 -21.19
N SER A 12 -5.75 -3.41 -21.47
CA SER A 12 -4.66 -3.75 -20.55
C SER A 12 -4.80 -3.09 -19.18
N LEU A 13 -4.80 -3.91 -18.13
CA LEU A 13 -4.34 -3.53 -16.80
C LEU A 13 -2.99 -2.83 -16.99
N SER A 14 -2.93 -1.57 -16.56
CA SER A 14 -1.71 -0.77 -16.64
C SER A 14 -0.60 -1.55 -15.96
N ASN A 15 0.49 -1.72 -16.72
CA ASN A 15 1.74 -2.24 -16.22
C ASN A 15 2.14 -1.41 -14.99
N TYR A 16 2.19 -2.03 -13.82
CA TYR A 16 2.94 -1.49 -12.70
C TYR A 16 4.39 -1.36 -13.16
N SER A 17 4.76 -0.13 -13.53
CA SER A 17 6.14 0.27 -13.65
C SER A 17 6.75 0.09 -12.27
N VAL A 18 7.54 -0.98 -12.11
CA VAL A 18 8.49 -1.13 -11.03
C VAL A 18 9.26 0.18 -10.93
N ALA A 19 8.94 0.98 -9.92
CA ALA A 19 9.68 2.18 -9.60
C ALA A 19 11.14 1.77 -9.50
N LYS A 20 11.96 2.33 -10.41
CA LYS A 20 13.38 2.06 -10.47
C LYS A 20 13.99 2.41 -9.12
N TYR A 21 14.48 1.39 -8.42
CA TYR A 21 15.52 1.57 -7.41
C TYR A 21 16.71 2.25 -8.09
N VAL A 22 16.82 3.57 -7.93
CA VAL A 22 18.09 4.27 -8.13
C VAL A 22 18.80 4.24 -6.79
N GLY A 23 19.87 3.46 -6.73
CA GLY A 23 20.72 3.37 -5.55
C GLY A 23 21.59 4.60 -5.34
N ASN A 24 21.92 4.80 -4.06
CA ASN A 24 23.18 5.30 -3.53
C ASN A 24 23.44 6.82 -3.55
N ALA A 25 23.13 7.47 -2.43
CA ALA A 25 23.99 8.50 -1.86
C ALA A 25 24.16 8.17 -0.37
N GLY A 26 25.41 7.86 0.02
CA GLY A 26 25.74 7.45 1.37
C GLY A 26 25.64 8.59 2.37
N PHE A 27 25.14 8.26 3.56
CA PHE A 27 25.56 8.91 4.79
C PHE A 27 25.83 7.82 5.84
N SER A 28 27.11 7.57 6.06
CA SER A 28 27.60 7.04 7.32
C SER A 28 27.38 8.09 8.39
N SER A 29 26.66 7.75 9.46
CA SER A 29 26.91 8.24 10.81
C SER A 29 26.24 7.27 11.78
N GLY A 30 27.06 6.48 12.45
CA GLY A 30 26.60 5.49 13.41
C GLY A 30 26.06 6.12 14.69
N VAL A 31 25.05 5.49 15.26
CA VAL A 31 24.83 5.45 16.72
C VAL A 31 24.35 4.03 17.04
N GLN A 32 25.23 3.24 17.66
CA GLN A 32 24.81 2.06 18.41
C GLN A 32 24.01 2.52 19.63
N SER A 33 22.69 2.40 19.60
CA SER A 33 21.90 2.44 20.84
C SER A 33 21.88 1.04 21.46
N LYS A 34 22.77 0.85 22.43
CA LYS A 34 22.67 -0.23 23.42
C LYS A 34 21.41 0.03 24.26
N HIS A 35 20.36 -0.78 24.07
CA HIS A 35 19.29 -0.86 25.07
C HIS A 35 19.71 -1.87 26.13
N ASN A 36 20.16 -1.35 27.27
CA ASN A 36 20.26 -2.12 28.51
C ASN A 36 18.86 -2.46 29.01
N LEU A 37 18.66 -3.73 29.35
CA LEU A 37 17.56 -4.23 30.16
C LEU A 37 17.46 -3.43 31.46
N THR A 38 16.26 -2.96 31.79
CA THR A 38 15.80 -2.84 33.19
C THR A 38 14.28 -2.81 33.20
N ASP A 39 13.69 -3.84 33.80
CA ASP A 39 12.30 -3.94 34.26
C ASP A 39 12.35 -4.00 35.81
N PRO A 40 11.22 -3.86 36.54
CA PRO A 40 9.97 -3.16 36.26
C PRO A 40 9.52 -2.30 37.48
N ASP A 41 8.52 -1.43 37.28
CA ASP A 41 7.38 -1.13 38.18
C ASP A 41 6.89 0.32 37.97
N GLY A 42 5.57 0.49 37.79
CA GLY A 42 4.99 1.80 37.48
C GLY A 42 3.64 1.75 36.78
N THR A 43 2.67 1.12 37.42
CA THR A 43 1.25 1.07 37.04
C THR A 43 0.68 2.47 36.75
N SER A 44 0.07 2.68 35.58
CA SER A 44 -1.04 3.62 35.40
C SER A 44 -1.91 3.23 34.20
N LYS A 45 -3.07 2.68 34.51
CA LYS A 45 -4.19 2.47 33.59
C LYS A 45 -4.74 3.80 33.08
N LYS A 46 -4.99 3.88 31.78
CA LYS A 46 -6.12 4.65 31.22
C LYS A 46 -6.64 3.94 29.98
N GLU A 47 -7.85 3.42 30.09
CA GLU A 47 -8.66 2.90 29.00
C GLU A 47 -9.05 4.03 28.05
N SER A 48 -8.88 3.81 26.75
CA SER A 48 -9.76 4.37 25.72
C SER A 48 -10.10 3.24 24.75
N GLU A 49 -11.35 2.81 24.76
CA GLU A 49 -11.91 1.95 23.72
C GLU A 49 -11.91 2.69 22.38
N GLY A 50 -11.37 2.04 21.35
CA GLY A 50 -11.36 2.54 19.98
C GLY A 50 -10.24 1.91 19.15
N SER A 51 -10.57 0.85 18.40
CA SER A 51 -9.69 -0.02 17.59
C SER A 51 -8.96 -1.12 18.36
N THR A 52 -9.49 -2.34 18.28
CA THR A 52 -8.90 -3.58 18.80
C THR A 52 -7.72 -4.08 17.95
N LEU A 53 -6.98 -3.16 17.32
CA LEU A 53 -5.81 -3.49 16.51
C LEU A 53 -4.54 -3.18 17.31
N LYS A 54 -3.64 -4.18 17.38
CA LYS A 54 -2.33 -4.05 18.06
C LYS A 54 -1.51 -2.94 17.37
N PRO A 55 -0.68 -2.15 18.09
CA PRO A 55 0.20 -1.17 17.45
C PRO A 55 1.15 -1.86 16.46
N ILE A 56 1.53 -1.18 15.35
CA ILE A 56 2.40 -1.76 14.29
C ILE A 56 3.62 -2.46 14.90
N SER A 57 4.30 -1.83 15.87
CA SER A 57 5.50 -2.41 16.48
C SER A 57 5.23 -3.78 17.12
N GLY A 58 4.07 -3.95 17.75
CA GLY A 58 3.65 -5.23 18.30
C GLY A 58 3.34 -6.26 17.22
N THR A 59 2.67 -5.86 16.13
CA THR A 59 2.36 -6.75 14.99
C THR A 59 3.62 -7.17 14.25
N ALA A 60 4.56 -6.25 14.04
CA ALA A 60 5.85 -6.52 13.41
C ALA A 60 6.70 -7.51 14.21
N ILE A 61 6.67 -7.44 15.55
CA ILE A 61 7.38 -8.39 16.42
C ILE A 61 6.80 -9.80 16.27
N ASP A 62 5.48 -9.95 16.28
CA ASP A 62 4.83 -11.26 16.14
C ASP A 62 5.14 -11.87 14.77
N ALA A 63 5.00 -11.08 13.70
CA ALA A 63 5.33 -11.51 12.34
C ALA A 63 6.79 -11.96 12.20
N ARG A 64 7.72 -11.22 12.82
CA ARG A 64 9.14 -11.59 12.85
C ARG A 64 9.36 -12.92 13.57
N ALA A 65 8.65 -13.16 14.66
CA ALA A 65 8.73 -14.42 15.40
C ALA A 65 8.22 -15.61 14.56
N GLU A 66 7.08 -15.45 13.88
CA GLU A 66 6.52 -16.49 13.00
C GLU A 66 7.45 -16.81 11.83
N LEU A 67 7.97 -15.79 11.13
CA LEU A 67 8.94 -16.00 10.04
C LEU A 67 10.21 -16.69 10.55
N THR A 68 10.72 -16.29 11.72
CA THR A 68 11.90 -16.95 12.33
C THR A 68 11.63 -18.41 12.67
N SER A 69 10.43 -18.73 13.19
CA SER A 69 10.03 -20.12 13.43
C SER A 69 10.02 -20.92 12.13
N ARG A 70 9.40 -20.37 11.07
CA ARG A 70 9.32 -21.01 9.75
C ARG A 70 10.70 -21.27 9.14
N TYR A 71 11.63 -20.33 9.30
CA TYR A 71 13.02 -20.52 8.89
C TYR A 71 13.71 -21.64 9.68
N GLY A 72 13.46 -21.73 10.99
CA GLY A 72 13.98 -22.80 11.84
C GLY A 72 13.46 -24.18 11.44
N ASP A 73 12.16 -24.28 11.16
CA ASP A 73 11.51 -25.54 10.76
C ASP A 73 12.03 -26.07 9.42
N LEU A 74 12.39 -25.16 8.51
CA LEU A 74 12.88 -25.48 7.16
C LEU A 74 14.40 -25.45 7.01
N ASP A 75 15.13 -25.17 8.10
CA ASP A 75 16.59 -24.97 8.12
C ASP A 75 17.06 -24.06 6.96
N THR A 76 16.41 -22.90 6.83
CA THR A 76 16.62 -21.99 5.69
C THR A 76 16.57 -20.53 6.09
N SER A 77 16.77 -19.63 5.13
CA SER A 77 16.69 -18.19 5.32
C SER A 77 16.27 -17.49 4.03
N SER A 78 15.85 -16.23 4.14
CA SER A 78 15.45 -15.43 2.97
C SER A 78 16.56 -15.33 1.90
N SER A 79 17.84 -15.34 2.32
CA SER A 79 18.97 -15.18 1.40
C SER A 79 19.13 -16.32 0.40
N LYS A 80 18.54 -17.50 0.66
CA LYS A 80 18.53 -18.64 -0.28
C LYS A 80 17.89 -18.26 -1.62
N TYR A 81 16.90 -17.37 -1.59
CA TYR A 81 16.03 -17.13 -2.73
C TYR A 81 16.57 -16.10 -3.71
N HIS A 82 17.53 -15.24 -3.32
CA HIS A 82 18.21 -14.30 -4.24
C HIS A 82 17.24 -13.54 -5.18
N ASP A 83 16.20 -12.92 -4.62
CA ASP A 83 15.09 -12.25 -5.34
C ASP A 83 14.10 -13.16 -6.11
N ASP A 84 14.22 -14.50 -6.02
CA ASP A 84 13.14 -15.43 -6.42
C ASP A 84 11.97 -15.36 -5.44
N ILE A 85 11.10 -14.37 -5.66
CA ILE A 85 9.98 -14.08 -4.76
C ILE A 85 8.90 -15.16 -4.86
N GLU A 86 8.69 -15.78 -6.03
CA GLU A 86 7.73 -16.87 -6.18
C GLU A 86 8.17 -18.10 -5.38
N GLY A 87 9.45 -18.50 -5.51
CA GLY A 87 10.02 -19.58 -4.71
C GLY A 87 9.97 -19.27 -3.21
N PHE A 88 10.33 -18.05 -2.82
CA PHE A 88 10.27 -17.61 -1.41
C PHE A 88 8.84 -17.69 -0.85
N ARG A 89 7.86 -17.22 -1.61
CA ARG A 89 6.47 -17.21 -1.19
C ARG A 89 5.91 -18.61 -0.99
N ASN A 90 6.11 -19.48 -1.97
CA ASN A 90 5.64 -20.86 -1.93
C ASN A 90 6.26 -21.65 -0.77
N ASP A 91 7.56 -21.48 -0.52
CA ASP A 91 8.26 -22.26 0.49
C ASP A 91 8.07 -21.71 1.92
N ILE A 92 7.98 -20.38 2.08
CA ILE A 92 8.10 -19.70 3.38
C ILE A 92 6.86 -18.91 3.76
N PHE A 93 6.38 -18.07 2.85
CA PHE A 93 5.55 -16.93 3.22
C PHE A 93 4.04 -17.23 3.18
N ASP A 94 3.56 -17.89 2.13
CA ASP A 94 2.11 -18.01 1.88
C ASP A 94 1.42 -18.91 2.92
N ASP A 95 2.11 -19.92 3.44
CA ASP A 95 1.60 -20.79 4.52
C ASP A 95 1.33 -20.06 5.84
N LEU A 96 1.97 -18.90 6.06
CA LEU A 96 1.82 -18.12 7.29
C LEU A 96 0.48 -17.38 7.35
N ASN A 97 -0.20 -17.19 6.20
CA ASN A 97 -1.55 -16.61 6.12
C ASN A 97 -1.70 -15.28 6.90
N PHE A 98 -0.68 -14.41 6.82
CA PHE A 98 -0.69 -13.13 7.51
C PHE A 98 -1.90 -12.28 7.13
N ASP A 99 -2.54 -11.67 8.13
CA ASP A 99 -3.61 -10.71 7.89
C ASP A 99 -3.07 -9.40 7.28
N ARG A 100 -3.98 -8.56 6.77
CA ARG A 100 -3.61 -7.34 6.05
C ARG A 100 -2.85 -6.33 6.92
N GLN A 101 -3.16 -6.28 8.22
CA GLN A 101 -2.42 -5.43 9.15
C GLN A 101 -0.98 -5.91 9.29
N THR A 102 -0.78 -7.22 9.39
CA THR A 102 0.54 -7.85 9.51
C THR A 102 1.34 -7.69 8.22
N LEU A 103 0.71 -7.94 7.07
CA LEU A 103 1.32 -7.69 5.78
C LEU A 103 1.75 -6.23 5.63
N HIS A 104 0.93 -5.27 6.07
CA HIS A 104 1.31 -3.86 6.08
C HIS A 104 2.52 -3.58 7.00
N ALA A 105 2.54 -4.16 8.20
CA ALA A 105 3.68 -4.00 9.12
C ALA A 105 4.99 -4.57 8.53
N ILE A 106 4.92 -5.69 7.81
CA ILE A 106 6.06 -6.27 7.09
C ILE A 106 6.46 -5.38 5.91
N SER A 107 5.49 -4.92 5.11
CA SER A 107 5.74 -4.21 3.86
C SER A 107 6.23 -2.77 4.05
N SER A 108 5.77 -2.08 5.10
CA SER A 108 6.26 -0.75 5.49
C SER A 108 7.65 -0.82 6.11
N ASN A 109 7.93 -1.92 6.83
CA ASN A 109 9.18 -2.18 7.52
C ASN A 109 9.67 -0.98 8.36
N GLU A 110 8.76 -0.27 9.02
CA GLU A 110 9.09 0.90 9.86
C GLU A 110 10.07 0.54 10.97
N THR A 111 10.09 -0.72 11.41
CA THR A 111 11.01 -1.23 12.44
C THR A 111 12.39 -1.65 11.90
N GLY A 112 12.53 -1.85 10.59
CA GLY A 112 13.77 -2.32 9.97
C GLY A 112 14.11 -3.80 10.22
N TYR A 113 13.13 -4.64 10.58
CA TYR A 113 13.34 -6.05 10.94
C TYR A 113 13.11 -7.06 9.81
N PHE A 114 12.58 -6.61 8.67
CA PHE A 114 12.23 -7.48 7.57
C PHE A 114 13.25 -7.42 6.43
N SER A 115 13.48 -8.58 5.81
CA SER A 115 14.35 -8.72 4.65
C SER A 115 13.66 -8.14 3.40
N LYS A 116 14.43 -7.96 2.32
CA LYS A 116 13.87 -7.49 1.04
C LYS A 116 12.85 -8.48 0.47
N GLU A 117 13.10 -9.78 0.61
CA GLU A 117 12.20 -10.82 0.13
C GLU A 117 10.88 -10.81 0.91
N GLU A 118 10.94 -10.66 2.24
CA GLU A 118 9.76 -10.58 3.11
C GLU A 118 8.91 -9.34 2.78
N ILE A 119 9.56 -8.18 2.59
CA ILE A 119 8.88 -6.94 2.20
C ILE A 119 8.19 -7.10 0.84
N LYS A 120 8.89 -7.68 -0.15
CA LYS A 120 8.34 -7.89 -1.50
C LYS A 120 7.17 -8.87 -1.47
N ALA A 121 7.30 -9.99 -0.76
CA ALA A 121 6.23 -10.97 -0.59
C ALA A 121 4.99 -10.34 0.06
N ALA A 122 5.17 -9.58 1.13
CA ALA A 122 4.06 -8.90 1.80
C ALA A 122 3.33 -7.92 0.87
N LYS A 123 4.07 -7.13 0.07
CA LYS A 123 3.47 -6.23 -0.92
C LYS A 123 2.67 -6.98 -1.99
N LEU A 124 3.21 -8.09 -2.51
CA LEU A 124 2.51 -8.90 -3.50
C LEU A 124 1.22 -9.51 -2.94
N VAL A 125 1.25 -10.05 -1.72
CA VAL A 125 0.04 -10.60 -1.10
C VAL A 125 -1.00 -9.50 -0.85
N MET A 126 -0.58 -8.29 -0.45
CA MET A 126 -1.51 -7.16 -0.32
C MET A 126 -2.14 -6.78 -1.66
N GLU A 127 -1.37 -6.76 -2.75
CA GLU A 127 -1.89 -6.49 -4.09
C GLU A 127 -2.87 -7.59 -4.54
N GLU A 128 -2.54 -8.86 -4.32
CA GLU A 128 -3.42 -10.00 -4.61
C GLU A 128 -4.73 -9.94 -3.84
N GLN A 129 -4.73 -9.42 -2.61
CA GLN A 129 -5.97 -9.19 -1.86
C GLN A 129 -6.85 -8.15 -2.55
N LEU A 130 -6.28 -7.08 -3.11
CA LEU A 130 -7.04 -6.08 -3.87
C LEU A 130 -7.56 -6.67 -5.18
N ASP A 131 -6.71 -7.38 -5.91
CA ASP A 131 -7.06 -8.07 -7.15
C ASP A 131 -8.15 -9.13 -6.95
N SER A 132 -8.08 -9.89 -5.86
CA SER A 132 -9.10 -10.88 -5.49
C SER A 132 -10.46 -10.23 -5.24
N VAL A 133 -10.51 -9.04 -4.61
CA VAL A 133 -11.77 -8.30 -4.45
C VAL A 133 -12.31 -7.79 -5.79
N LEU A 134 -11.41 -7.36 -6.69
CA LEU A 134 -11.80 -6.83 -8.00
C LEU A 134 -12.26 -7.90 -8.98
N LYS A 135 -11.58 -9.05 -9.02
CA LYS A 135 -11.68 -10.04 -10.10
C LYS A 135 -12.16 -11.41 -9.61
N GLY A 136 -12.14 -11.66 -8.31
CA GLY A 136 -12.47 -12.95 -7.72
C GLY A 136 -11.58 -14.07 -8.28
N ASP A 137 -12.18 -15.22 -8.59
CA ASP A 137 -11.48 -16.39 -9.12
C ASP A 137 -11.10 -16.28 -10.60
N ASN A 138 -11.54 -15.24 -11.31
CA ASN A 138 -11.28 -15.05 -12.74
C ASN A 138 -10.30 -13.88 -12.96
N PRO A 139 -8.99 -14.14 -13.12
CA PRO A 139 -8.00 -13.08 -13.30
C PRO A 139 -8.21 -12.25 -14.58
N ASP A 140 -8.93 -12.78 -15.57
CA ASP A 140 -9.25 -12.09 -16.82
C ASP A 140 -10.59 -11.32 -16.75
N ALA A 141 -11.27 -11.32 -15.60
CA ALA A 141 -12.51 -10.58 -15.43
C ALA A 141 -12.26 -9.07 -15.57
N VAL A 142 -13.08 -8.42 -16.39
CA VAL A 142 -13.15 -6.95 -16.44
C VAL A 142 -13.99 -6.47 -15.26
N PRO A 143 -13.42 -5.73 -14.29
CA PRO A 143 -14.17 -5.31 -13.11
C PRO A 143 -15.32 -4.37 -13.48
N ILE A 144 -16.48 -4.55 -12.82
CA ILE A 144 -17.63 -3.66 -12.95
C ILE A 144 -17.70 -2.70 -11.76
N ALA A 145 -18.62 -1.72 -11.80
CA ALA A 145 -18.78 -0.74 -10.72
C ALA A 145 -18.91 -1.41 -9.33
N GLU A 146 -19.67 -2.50 -9.21
CA GLU A 146 -19.84 -3.22 -7.95
C GLU A 146 -18.53 -3.76 -7.38
N ASN A 147 -17.60 -4.23 -8.23
CA ASN A 147 -16.29 -4.69 -7.77
C ASN A 147 -15.49 -3.56 -7.14
N TYR A 148 -15.53 -2.36 -7.72
CA TYR A 148 -14.87 -1.19 -7.15
C TYR A 148 -15.56 -0.70 -5.87
N LEU A 149 -16.89 -0.83 -5.76
CA LEU A 149 -17.59 -0.55 -4.51
C LEU A 149 -17.12 -1.50 -3.39
N ASN A 150 -17.02 -2.79 -3.68
CA ASN A 150 -16.48 -3.79 -2.75
C ASN A 150 -15.02 -3.53 -2.39
N LEU A 151 -14.20 -3.09 -3.35
CA LEU A 151 -12.82 -2.68 -3.08
C LEU A 151 -12.74 -1.48 -2.14
N LEU A 152 -13.61 -0.48 -2.33
CA LEU A 152 -13.68 0.68 -1.44
C LEU A 152 -14.06 0.29 -0.01
N GLN A 153 -15.02 -0.61 0.15
CA GLN A 153 -15.40 -1.16 1.46
C GLN A 153 -14.21 -1.93 2.08
N PHE A 154 -13.54 -2.78 1.29
CA PHE A 154 -12.38 -3.55 1.75
C PHE A 154 -11.26 -2.63 2.25
N LEU A 155 -10.93 -1.56 1.53
CA LEU A 155 -9.92 -0.57 1.93
C LEU A 155 -10.32 0.23 3.19
N ASP A 156 -11.62 0.38 3.48
CA ASP A 156 -12.05 1.03 4.71
C ASP A 156 -12.05 0.08 5.91
N GLU A 157 -12.42 -1.17 5.71
CA GLU A 157 -12.58 -2.15 6.79
C GLU A 157 -11.30 -2.92 7.12
N LYS A 158 -10.46 -3.20 6.13
CA LYS A 158 -9.29 -4.08 6.27
C LYS A 158 -7.96 -3.33 6.33
N SER A 159 -7.93 -2.04 6.03
CA SER A 159 -6.72 -1.22 6.20
C SER A 159 -6.56 -0.77 7.64
N SER A 160 -5.35 -0.94 8.17
CA SER A 160 -4.97 -0.40 9.48
C SER A 160 -4.96 1.14 9.47
N ALA A 161 -5.06 1.77 10.65
CA ALA A 161 -5.03 3.22 10.75
C ALA A 161 -3.72 3.82 10.22
N GLU A 162 -2.62 3.08 10.35
CA GLU A 162 -1.32 3.48 9.86
C GLU A 162 -1.15 3.25 8.37
N GLU A 163 -1.70 2.17 7.83
CA GLU A 163 -1.77 1.98 6.38
C GLU A 163 -2.54 3.11 5.70
N LYS A 164 -3.64 3.57 6.29
CA LYS A 164 -4.44 4.69 5.79
C LYS A 164 -3.67 6.02 5.72
N LYS A 165 -2.51 6.12 6.36
CA LYS A 165 -1.62 7.30 6.26
C LYS A 165 -0.64 7.19 5.09
N SER A 166 -0.47 6.00 4.52
CA SER A 166 0.46 5.77 3.41
C SER A 166 -0.08 6.36 2.10
N PHE A 167 0.83 6.85 1.25
CA PHE A 167 0.46 7.33 -0.07
C PHE A 167 -0.14 6.23 -0.94
N VAL A 168 0.41 5.01 -0.84
CA VAL A 168 -0.05 3.83 -1.59
C VAL A 168 -1.50 3.49 -1.27
N TRP A 169 -1.91 3.54 0.01
CA TRP A 169 -3.33 3.38 0.35
C TRP A 169 -4.20 4.46 -0.28
N ALA A 170 -3.73 5.71 -0.27
CA ALA A 170 -4.47 6.82 -0.87
C ALA A 170 -4.61 6.65 -2.39
N GLU A 171 -3.58 6.13 -3.08
CA GLU A 171 -3.62 5.79 -4.50
C GLU A 171 -4.65 4.71 -4.80
N HIS A 172 -4.64 3.58 -4.08
CA HIS A 172 -5.63 2.51 -4.28
C HIS A 172 -7.06 2.98 -3.99
N LYS A 173 -7.24 3.78 -2.92
CA LYS A 173 -8.55 4.35 -2.57
C LYS A 173 -9.06 5.28 -3.68
N ALA A 174 -8.19 6.14 -4.20
CA ALA A 174 -8.52 7.07 -5.27
C ALA A 174 -8.82 6.38 -6.60
N GLU A 175 -8.02 5.38 -6.98
CA GLU A 175 -8.24 4.58 -8.18
C GLU A 175 -9.62 3.92 -8.13
N ALA A 176 -9.96 3.32 -6.99
CA ALA A 176 -11.24 2.66 -6.79
C ALA A 176 -12.42 3.65 -6.85
N GLN A 177 -12.28 4.85 -6.27
CA GLN A 177 -13.29 5.91 -6.36
C GLN A 177 -13.52 6.39 -7.80
N ALA A 178 -12.43 6.67 -8.52
CA ALA A 178 -12.49 7.16 -9.89
C ALA A 178 -13.12 6.10 -10.81
N ASN A 179 -12.73 4.83 -10.68
CA ASN A 179 -13.29 3.74 -11.45
C ASN A 179 -14.76 3.47 -11.12
N TYR A 180 -15.14 3.47 -9.83
CA TYR A 180 -16.53 3.34 -9.43
C TYR A 180 -17.39 4.45 -10.05
N LYS A 181 -16.97 5.71 -9.93
CA LYS A 181 -17.68 6.85 -10.51
C LYS A 181 -17.81 6.71 -12.03
N ARG A 182 -16.73 6.34 -12.72
CA ARG A 182 -16.72 6.11 -14.18
C ARG A 182 -17.72 5.03 -14.59
N LEU A 183 -17.69 3.87 -13.94
CA LEU A 183 -18.47 2.69 -14.34
C LEU A 183 -19.93 2.73 -13.85
N SER A 184 -20.23 3.51 -12.81
CA SER A 184 -21.58 3.67 -12.26
C SER A 184 -22.42 4.75 -12.96
N GLY A 185 -21.84 5.44 -13.96
CA GLY A 185 -22.49 6.57 -14.64
C GLY A 185 -22.45 7.88 -13.84
N GLY A 186 -21.39 8.08 -13.04
CA GLY A 186 -21.15 9.30 -12.28
C GLY A 186 -21.68 9.28 -10.84
N LYS A 187 -22.07 8.13 -10.30
CA LYS A 187 -22.51 8.04 -8.89
C LYS A 187 -21.32 8.21 -7.95
N ALA A 188 -21.54 8.95 -6.87
CA ALA A 188 -20.63 8.95 -5.73
C ALA A 188 -20.79 7.66 -4.92
N SER A 189 -19.70 7.16 -4.35
CA SER A 189 -19.75 6.04 -3.40
C SER A 189 -20.06 6.56 -2.00
N GLU A 190 -20.65 5.70 -1.17
CA GLU A 190 -20.78 5.96 0.27
C GLU A 190 -19.44 5.84 1.03
N PHE A 191 -18.44 5.22 0.40
CA PHE A 191 -17.07 5.06 0.89
C PHE A 191 -16.12 6.15 0.33
N ASN A 192 -16.66 7.33 0.05
CA ASN A 192 -15.86 8.47 -0.35
C ASN A 192 -14.95 8.92 0.80
N SER A 193 -13.78 9.44 0.47
CA SER A 193 -12.79 9.90 1.44
C SER A 193 -12.80 11.42 1.49
N ASP A 194 -12.77 11.98 2.70
CA ASP A 194 -12.54 13.41 2.93
C ASP A 194 -11.04 13.77 2.97
N ASP A 195 -10.15 12.79 2.79
CA ASP A 195 -8.71 13.04 2.70
C ASP A 195 -8.40 13.86 1.44
N PRO A 196 -7.77 15.04 1.57
CA PRO A 196 -7.44 15.87 0.41
C PRO A 196 -6.42 15.21 -0.53
N VAL A 197 -5.53 14.34 -0.04
CA VAL A 197 -4.61 13.56 -0.88
C VAL A 197 -5.42 12.59 -1.75
N VAL A 198 -6.36 11.84 -1.16
CA VAL A 198 -7.25 10.94 -1.91
C VAL A 198 -8.08 11.73 -2.93
N THR A 199 -8.60 12.89 -2.55
CA THR A 199 -9.37 13.75 -3.46
C THR A 199 -8.57 14.17 -4.68
N LEU A 200 -7.33 14.62 -4.50
CA LEU A 200 -6.44 15.01 -5.59
C LEU A 200 -6.08 13.81 -6.47
N LEU A 201 -5.78 12.65 -5.87
CA LEU A 201 -5.51 11.43 -6.64
C LEU A 201 -6.75 10.97 -7.42
N THR A 202 -7.95 11.08 -6.87
CA THR A 202 -9.19 10.74 -7.59
C THR A 202 -9.36 11.64 -8.81
N GLN A 203 -9.08 12.94 -8.67
CA GLN A 203 -9.07 13.87 -9.80
C GLN A 203 -7.98 13.54 -10.83
N ALA A 204 -6.79 13.11 -10.38
CA ALA A 204 -5.71 12.65 -11.25
C ALA A 204 -6.14 11.45 -12.11
N TYR A 205 -6.80 10.46 -11.51
CA TYR A 205 -7.33 9.31 -12.26
C TYR A 205 -8.46 9.73 -13.23
N GLU A 206 -9.34 10.64 -12.84
CA GLU A 206 -10.38 11.17 -13.73
C GLU A 206 -9.79 11.90 -14.94
N GLU A 207 -8.76 12.73 -14.74
CA GLU A 207 -8.00 13.39 -15.81
C GLU A 207 -7.31 12.38 -16.71
N LEU A 208 -6.64 11.38 -16.11
CA LEU A 208 -5.97 10.31 -16.83
C LEU A 208 -6.94 9.54 -17.75
N PHE A 209 -8.13 9.20 -17.29
CA PHE A 209 -9.12 8.50 -18.11
C PHE A 209 -9.57 9.31 -19.32
N GLU A 210 -9.66 10.63 -19.20
CA GLU A 210 -9.97 11.52 -20.32
C GLU A 210 -8.79 11.65 -21.29
N GLU A 211 -7.57 11.77 -20.78
CA GLU A 211 -6.37 11.85 -21.60
C GLU A 211 -6.14 10.55 -22.39
N GLN A 212 -6.34 9.39 -21.75
CA GLN A 212 -6.15 8.08 -22.37
C GLN A 212 -7.05 7.82 -23.58
N LYS A 213 -8.15 8.56 -23.74
CA LYS A 213 -8.98 8.51 -24.96
C LYS A 213 -8.22 8.96 -26.21
N ASN A 214 -7.28 9.89 -26.05
CA ASN A 214 -6.49 10.48 -27.13
C ASN A 214 -5.00 10.07 -27.07
N ASN A 215 -4.50 9.75 -25.88
CA ASN A 215 -3.13 9.32 -25.62
C ASN A 215 -3.13 8.06 -24.74
N PRO A 216 -3.25 6.85 -25.30
CA PRO A 216 -3.31 5.60 -24.53
C PRO A 216 -2.06 5.31 -23.68
N LYS A 217 -1.00 6.10 -23.82
CA LYS A 217 0.25 5.99 -23.05
C LYS A 217 0.38 7.06 -21.97
N ALA A 218 -0.67 7.84 -21.71
CA ALA A 218 -0.68 8.78 -20.59
C ALA A 218 -0.50 8.02 -19.28
N GLU A 219 0.31 8.59 -18.39
CA GLU A 219 0.69 8.02 -17.09
C GLU A 219 0.11 8.90 -15.98
N LEU A 220 -0.32 8.28 -14.87
CA LEU A 220 -0.95 9.00 -13.75
C LEU A 220 -0.04 10.11 -13.21
N GLU A 221 1.26 9.82 -13.13
CA GLU A 221 2.30 10.68 -12.59
C GLU A 221 2.54 11.95 -13.43
N SER A 222 2.08 11.94 -14.68
CA SER A 222 2.15 13.10 -15.56
C SER A 222 1.04 14.13 -15.30
N THR A 223 -0.02 13.75 -14.55
CA THR A 223 -1.12 14.65 -14.23
C THR A 223 -0.71 15.71 -13.20
N SER A 224 -1.29 16.90 -13.32
CA SER A 224 -1.04 17.99 -12.36
C SER A 224 -1.55 17.67 -10.96
N GLN A 225 -2.64 16.90 -10.87
CA GLN A 225 -3.27 16.54 -9.61
C GLN A 225 -2.47 15.48 -8.85
N TYR A 226 -1.83 14.53 -9.53
CA TYR A 226 -0.93 13.56 -8.89
C TYR A 226 0.24 14.25 -8.18
N ASN A 227 0.91 15.18 -8.88
CA ASN A 227 2.02 15.93 -8.29
C ASN A 227 1.57 16.80 -7.10
N SER A 228 0.36 17.36 -7.16
CA SER A 228 -0.22 18.11 -6.05
C SER A 228 -0.53 17.21 -4.85
N ALA A 229 -1.04 16.00 -5.10
CA ALA A 229 -1.32 15.01 -4.07
C ALA A 229 -0.03 14.56 -3.36
N LEU A 230 1.02 14.26 -4.14
CA LEU A 230 2.32 13.86 -3.60
C LEU A 230 2.91 14.98 -2.73
N TYR A 231 2.92 16.22 -3.22
CA TYR A 231 3.39 17.37 -2.45
C TYR A 231 2.60 17.55 -1.14
N GLN A 232 1.28 17.39 -1.19
CA GLN A 232 0.44 17.51 0.00
C GLN A 232 0.70 16.36 0.99
N TRP A 233 0.82 15.14 0.51
CA TRP A 233 1.12 13.98 1.34
C TRP A 233 2.50 14.12 2.01
N GLU A 234 3.52 14.53 1.26
CA GLU A 234 4.86 14.79 1.79
C GLU A 234 4.81 15.90 2.85
N ARG A 235 4.08 16.99 2.61
CA ARG A 235 3.93 18.07 3.60
C ARG A 235 3.26 17.61 4.89
N ASN A 236 2.28 16.72 4.79
CA ASN A 236 1.54 16.21 5.96
C ASN A 236 2.36 15.21 6.78
N ASN A 237 3.26 14.46 6.15
CA ASN A 237 4.02 13.38 6.79
C ASN A 237 5.48 13.76 7.10
N ASN A 238 6.06 14.72 6.36
CA ASN A 238 7.32 15.33 6.70
C ASN A 238 7.04 16.55 7.58
N SER A 239 7.20 16.37 8.88
CA SER A 239 7.56 17.47 9.77
C SER A 239 8.82 18.10 9.19
N TYR A 240 8.70 19.18 8.41
CA TYR A 240 9.79 20.14 8.32
C TYR A 240 10.07 20.52 9.77
N GLU A 241 11.19 20.06 10.32
CA GLU A 241 11.66 20.57 11.60
C GLU A 241 11.50 22.07 11.53
N GLU A 242 10.66 22.60 12.42
CA GLU A 242 10.38 24.01 12.56
C GLU A 242 11.73 24.72 12.50
N TYR A 243 12.02 25.43 11.40
CA TYR A 243 13.31 26.07 11.22
C TYR A 243 13.45 27.10 12.34
N LYS A 244 14.12 26.70 13.42
CA LYS A 244 14.53 27.62 14.47
C LYS A 244 15.62 28.48 13.86
N SER A 245 15.21 29.66 13.38
CA SER A 245 16.15 30.69 12.95
C SER A 245 17.23 30.81 14.03
N PRO A 246 18.52 30.60 13.70
CA PRO A 246 19.60 30.74 14.66
C PRO A 246 19.78 32.19 15.14
N PHE A 247 19.01 33.14 14.57
CA PHE A 247 19.01 34.53 14.95
C PHE A 247 17.59 34.97 15.33
N PRO A 248 17.33 35.25 16.63
CA PRO A 248 16.19 36.05 17.02
C PRO A 248 16.48 37.51 16.61
N TRP A 249 15.58 38.10 15.82
CA TRP A 249 15.55 39.55 15.63
C TRP A 249 14.86 40.21 16.82
#